data_AF-A0A368F3A1-F1
#
_entry.id   AF-A0A368F3A1-F1
#
_cell.length_a   1.000
_cell.length_b   1.000
_cell.length_c   1.000
_cell.angle_alpha   90.00
_cell.angle_beta   90.00
_cell.angle_gamma   90.00
#
_symmetry.space_group_name_H-M   'P 1'
#
loop_
_entity.id
_entity.type
_entity.pdbx_description
1 polymer ?
#
loop_
_entity_poly.entity_id
_entity_poly.type
_entity_poly.pdbx_seq_one_letter_code
_entity_poly.pdbx_strand_id
1 'polypeptide(L)'
;MWILIALVVTAFAEEPTTIEQFLAKPIPAYAQQLTGQALVDYVNEHQPFFKAVYSPEAEELAKFRVMDSKFLVEPKKEEVLTDIVGDEEPPESFDARERWPQCTSIGYIRDQSKCGT
;
A
#
# COMPACT_ATOMS: atom_id res chain seq x y z
N MET A 1 -41.31 -30.34 15.52
CA MET A 1 -40.78 -29.00 15.16
C MET A 1 -39.71 -28.55 16.16
N TRP A 2 -38.67 -29.35 16.43
CA TRP A 2 -37.59 -29.02 17.39
C TRP A 2 -36.27 -29.77 17.05
N ILE A 3 -36.04 -30.11 15.77
CA ILE A 3 -34.80 -30.79 15.32
C ILE A 3 -34.04 -29.95 14.26
N LEU A 4 -34.47 -28.70 14.00
CA LEU A 4 -33.85 -27.86 12.97
C LEU A 4 -33.11 -26.63 13.50
N ILE A 5 -32.86 -26.53 14.81
CA ILE A 5 -32.15 -25.38 15.41
C ILE A 5 -30.87 -25.86 16.13
N ALA A 6 -30.12 -26.74 15.48
CA ALA A 6 -28.77 -27.14 15.93
C ALA A 6 -27.69 -26.90 14.86
N LEU A 7 -27.98 -26.06 13.85
CA LEU A 7 -26.95 -25.37 13.08
C LEU A 7 -26.75 -23.99 13.72
N VAL A 8 -26.28 -24.01 14.97
CA VAL A 8 -25.76 -22.82 15.63
C VAL A 8 -24.48 -22.47 14.89
N VAL A 9 -24.60 -21.42 14.07
CA VAL A 9 -23.58 -20.50 13.62
C VAL A 9 -22.28 -20.67 14.42
N THR A 10 -21.36 -21.47 13.91
CA THR A 10 -19.94 -21.31 14.25
C THR A 10 -19.52 -20.03 13.56
N ALA A 11 -19.68 -18.90 14.26
CA ALA A 11 -18.95 -17.70 13.92
C ALA A 11 -17.47 -18.05 14.06
N PHE A 12 -16.83 -18.39 12.94
CA PHE A 12 -15.38 -18.45 12.86
C PHE A 12 -14.90 -17.03 13.14
N ALA A 13 -14.58 -16.74 14.39
CA ALA A 13 -13.68 -15.65 14.70
C ALA A 13 -12.32 -16.12 14.18
N GLU A 14 -12.01 -15.75 12.94
CA GLU A 14 -10.71 -16.01 12.35
C GLU A 14 -9.68 -15.25 13.19
N GLU A 15 -8.76 -15.97 13.83
CA GLU A 15 -7.68 -15.33 14.59
C GLU A 15 -6.90 -14.41 13.63
N PRO A 16 -6.56 -13.18 14.06
CA PRO A 16 -5.83 -12.27 13.20
C PRO A 16 -4.47 -12.88 12.87
N THR A 17 -4.26 -13.25 11.60
CA THR A 17 -2.98 -13.74 11.11
C THR A 17 -1.89 -12.72 11.40
N THR A 18 -0.73 -13.15 11.88
CA THR A 18 0.42 -12.25 12.08
C THR A 18 0.88 -11.68 10.73
N ILE A 19 1.58 -10.53 10.75
CA ILE A 19 2.12 -9.92 9.53
C ILE A 19 3.04 -10.91 8.79
N GLU A 20 3.88 -11.65 9.51
CA GLU A 20 4.77 -12.65 8.92
C GLU A 20 4.00 -13.80 8.25
N GLN A 21 2.97 -14.32 8.91
CA GLN A 21 2.11 -15.36 8.34
C GLN A 21 1.37 -14.87 7.10
N PHE A 22 0.92 -13.61 7.12
CA PHE A 22 0.26 -12.98 5.99
C PHE A 22 1.22 -12.87 4.78
N LEU A 23 2.45 -12.41 5.01
CA LEU A 23 3.48 -12.27 3.97
C LEU A 23 3.96 -13.61 3.42
N ALA A 24 3.91 -14.68 4.22
CA ALA A 24 4.33 -16.01 3.80
C ALA A 24 3.32 -16.75 2.90
N LYS A 25 2.08 -16.25 2.78
CA LYS A 25 1.05 -16.89 1.94
C LYS A 25 1.46 -16.82 0.46
N PRO A 26 1.57 -17.96 -0.25
CA PRO A 26 1.97 -17.94 -1.66
C PRO A 26 0.86 -17.33 -2.53
N ILE A 27 1.25 -16.53 -3.51
CA ILE A 27 0.33 -16.04 -4.54
C ILE A 27 0.07 -17.19 -5.51
N PRO A 28 -1.18 -17.67 -5.65
CA PRO A 28 -1.51 -18.79 -6.52
C PRO A 28 -1.28 -18.40 -7.99
N ALA A 29 -0.89 -19.39 -8.82
CA ALA A 29 -0.50 -19.15 -10.21
C ALA A 29 -1.58 -18.46 -11.05
N TYR A 30 -2.87 -18.70 -10.77
CA TYR A 30 -3.97 -18.03 -11.47
C TYR A 30 -4.03 -16.53 -11.14
N ALA A 31 -3.76 -16.17 -9.88
CA ALA A 31 -3.83 -14.78 -9.41
C ALA A 31 -2.74 -13.91 -10.05
N GLN A 32 -1.60 -14.50 -10.39
CA GLN A 32 -0.49 -13.82 -11.09
C GLN A 32 -0.87 -13.36 -12.50
N GLN A 33 -1.94 -13.89 -13.07
CA GLN A 33 -2.41 -13.57 -14.43
C GLN A 33 -3.63 -12.64 -14.41
N LEU A 34 -4.19 -12.32 -13.24
CA LEU A 34 -5.37 -11.47 -13.14
C LEU A 34 -5.04 -10.03 -13.52
N THR A 35 -5.97 -9.39 -14.21
CA THR A 35 -5.90 -7.98 -14.58
C THR A 35 -7.26 -7.31 -14.36
N GLY A 36 -7.29 -5.98 -14.47
CA GLY A 36 -8.52 -5.20 -14.38
C GLY A 36 -9.31 -5.44 -13.09
N GLN A 37 -10.64 -5.56 -13.23
CA GLN A 37 -11.54 -5.76 -12.10
C GLN A 37 -11.26 -7.06 -11.32
N ALA A 38 -10.94 -8.16 -12.02
CA ALA A 38 -10.70 -9.45 -11.37
C ALA A 38 -9.48 -9.41 -10.43
N LEU A 39 -8.44 -8.65 -10.80
CA LEU A 39 -7.29 -8.41 -9.93
C LEU A 39 -7.68 -7.60 -8.69
N VAL A 40 -8.47 -6.54 -8.88
CA VAL A 40 -8.95 -5.70 -7.77
C VAL A 40 -9.80 -6.49 -6.79
N ASP A 41 -10.70 -7.34 -7.29
CA ASP A 41 -11.54 -8.20 -6.46
C ASP A 41 -10.69 -9.18 -5.65
N TYR A 42 -9.73 -9.85 -6.31
CA TYR A 42 -8.78 -10.75 -5.63
C TYR A 42 -7.99 -10.03 -4.53
N VAL A 43 -7.45 -8.83 -4.80
CA VAL A 43 -6.71 -8.05 -3.80
C VAL A 43 -7.62 -7.70 -2.63
N ASN A 44 -8.81 -7.17 -2.86
CA ASN A 44 -9.72 -6.78 -1.78
C ASN A 44 -10.22 -7.97 -0.95
N GLU A 45 -10.29 -9.17 -1.52
CA GLU A 45 -10.63 -10.40 -0.81
C GLU A 45 -9.48 -10.87 0.10
N HIS A 46 -8.22 -10.68 -0.32
CA HIS A 46 -7.06 -11.27 0.34
C HIS A 46 -6.21 -10.25 1.13
N GLN A 47 -6.46 -8.95 1.02
CA GLN A 47 -5.65 -7.88 1.60
C GLN A 47 -6.54 -6.85 2.33
N PRO A 48 -6.68 -6.93 3.66
CA PRO A 48 -7.57 -6.06 4.43
C PRO A 48 -7.00 -4.68 4.77
N PHE A 49 -5.69 -4.45 4.60
CA PHE A 49 -5.02 -3.22 5.07
C PHE A 49 -5.22 -2.01 4.15
N PHE A 50 -5.71 -2.22 2.93
CA PHE A 50 -6.08 -1.15 2.01
C PHE A 50 -7.21 -1.59 1.08
N LYS A 51 -7.84 -0.62 0.41
CA LYS A 51 -8.89 -0.89 -0.56
C LYS A 51 -8.42 -0.54 -1.97
N ALA A 52 -8.43 -1.52 -2.87
CA ALA A 52 -8.19 -1.33 -4.29
C ALA A 52 -9.48 -0.95 -5.02
N VAL A 53 -9.36 -0.09 -6.04
CA VAL A 53 -10.46 0.33 -6.91
C VAL A 53 -9.96 0.30 -8.35
N TYR A 54 -10.73 -0.34 -9.24
CA TYR A 54 -10.38 -0.37 -10.66
C TYR A 54 -10.80 0.94 -11.34
N SER A 55 -9.90 1.51 -12.15
CA SER A 55 -10.19 2.62 -13.07
C SER A 55 -9.39 2.40 -14.35
N PRO A 56 -10.06 2.25 -15.51
CA PRO A 56 -9.39 2.16 -16.81
C PRO A 56 -8.53 3.40 -17.10
N GLU A 57 -8.99 4.58 -16.70
CA GLU A 57 -8.25 5.82 -16.86
C GLU A 57 -6.97 5.80 -16.00
N ALA A 58 -7.05 5.38 -14.74
CA ALA A 58 -5.88 5.25 -13.88
C ALA A 58 -4.88 4.22 -14.42
N GLU A 59 -5.38 3.10 -14.95
CA GLU A 59 -4.56 2.07 -15.59
C GLU A 59 -3.82 2.61 -16.82
N GLU A 60 -4.49 3.35 -17.70
CA GLU A 60 -3.84 3.99 -18.85
C GLU A 60 -2.84 5.06 -18.43
N LEU A 61 -3.17 5.88 -17.44
CA LEU A 61 -2.29 6.94 -16.91
C LEU A 61 -1.01 6.36 -16.30
N ALA A 62 -1.11 5.26 -15.55
CA ALA A 62 0.03 4.63 -14.88
C ALA A 62 1.11 4.17 -15.88
N LYS A 63 0.72 3.74 -17.09
CA LYS A 63 1.65 3.24 -18.13
C LYS A 63 2.71 4.25 -18.55
N PHE A 64 2.45 5.55 -18.38
CA PHE A 64 3.36 6.60 -18.83
C PHE A 64 3.69 7.66 -17.77
N ARG A 65 2.93 7.70 -16.67
CA ARG A 65 3.20 8.59 -15.53
C ARG A 65 4.10 7.97 -14.48
N VAL A 66 4.28 6.65 -14.44
CA VAL A 66 5.16 6.04 -13.43
C VAL A 66 6.61 6.06 -13.94
N MET A 67 7.53 6.52 -13.08
CA MET A 67 8.96 6.51 -13.38
C MET A 67 9.46 5.08 -13.59
N ASP A 68 10.22 4.86 -14.68
CA ASP A 68 10.81 3.57 -15.00
C ASP A 68 11.81 3.15 -13.91
N SER A 69 11.77 1.89 -13.49
CA SER A 69 12.66 1.32 -12.46
C SER A 69 14.14 1.47 -12.77
N LYS A 70 14.54 1.65 -14.05
CA LYS A 70 15.94 1.89 -14.42
C LYS A 70 16.52 3.19 -13.85
N PHE A 71 15.67 4.12 -13.42
CA PHE A 71 16.07 5.37 -12.79
C PHE A 71 16.19 5.26 -11.27
N LEU A 72 15.89 4.10 -10.68
CA LEU A 72 16.17 3.85 -9.27
C LEU A 72 17.68 3.77 -9.08
N VAL A 73 18.22 4.70 -8.30
CA VAL A 73 19.64 4.79 -7.97
C VAL A 73 19.79 4.54 -6.48
N GLU A 74 20.71 3.65 -6.11
CA GLU A 74 21.09 3.49 -4.71
C GLU A 74 21.84 4.76 -4.25
N PRO A 75 21.38 5.41 -3.17
CA PRO A 75 22.02 6.62 -2.69
C PRO A 75 23.47 6.33 -2.27
N LYS A 76 24.37 7.29 -2.51
CA LYS A 76 25.76 7.16 -2.07
C LYS A 76 25.81 7.18 -0.54
N LYS A 77 26.73 6.42 0.05
CA LYS A 77 26.86 6.34 1.52
C LYS A 77 27.13 7.71 2.15
N GLU A 78 27.84 8.59 1.43
CA GLU A 78 28.16 9.93 1.89
C GLU A 78 26.93 10.88 1.90
N GLU A 79 25.86 10.54 1.19
CA GLU A 79 24.59 11.28 1.15
C GLU A 79 23.59 10.79 2.21
N VAL A 80 23.87 9.64 2.83
CA VAL A 80 23.04 9.06 3.89
C VAL A 80 23.61 9.51 5.24
N LEU A 81 22.87 10.33 5.96
CA LEU A 81 23.21 10.69 7.34
C LEU A 81 23.15 9.43 8.21
N THR A 82 24.27 9.08 8.85
CA THR A 82 24.38 7.92 9.76
C THR A 82 23.95 8.24 11.17
N ASP A 83 23.92 9.53 11.52
CA ASP A 83 23.75 9.99 12.89
C ASP A 83 22.41 10.72 13.02
N ILE A 84 21.61 10.29 13.99
CA ILE A 84 20.42 11.05 14.43
C ILE A 84 20.95 12.32 15.10
N VAL A 85 20.67 13.48 14.51
CA VAL A 85 21.07 14.76 15.09
C VAL A 85 20.09 15.11 16.22
N GLY A 86 20.41 14.70 17.45
CA GLY A 86 19.70 15.08 18.67
C GLY A 86 19.38 13.91 19.60
N ASP A 87 19.17 14.23 20.88
CA ASP A 87 18.78 13.26 21.93
C ASP A 87 17.24 13.08 22.02
N GLU A 88 16.49 13.60 21.05
CA GLU A 88 15.02 13.60 21.08
C GLU A 88 14.45 12.32 20.44
N GLU A 89 13.51 11.68 21.15
CA GLU A 89 12.76 10.55 20.62
C GLU A 89 11.77 11.01 19.54
N PRO A 90 11.71 10.35 18.37
CA PRO A 90 10.72 10.68 17.35
C PRO A 90 9.28 10.57 17.88
N PRO A 91 8.36 11.43 17.45
CA PRO A 91 6.96 11.33 17.86
C PRO A 91 6.29 10.09 17.27
N GLU A 92 5.22 9.61 17.91
CA GLU A 92 4.40 8.50 17.43
C GLU A 92 3.78 8.76 16.05
N SER A 93 3.49 10.03 15.73
CA SER A 93 2.98 10.47 14.43
C SER A 93 3.60 11.80 14.03
N PHE A 94 3.83 11.98 12.73
CA PHE A 94 4.43 13.20 12.19
C PHE A 94 3.83 13.53 10.82
N ASP A 95 3.34 14.77 10.67
CA ASP A 95 2.95 15.35 9.39
C ASP A 95 3.72 16.65 9.15
N ALA A 96 4.53 16.67 8.08
CA ALA A 96 5.31 17.83 7.70
C ALA A 96 4.46 19.07 7.38
N ARG A 97 3.21 18.87 6.90
CA ARG A 97 2.28 19.96 6.58
C ARG A 97 1.82 20.68 7.85
N GLU A 98 1.68 19.95 8.95
CA GLU A 98 1.30 20.49 10.26
C GLU A 98 2.50 21.15 10.96
N ARG A 99 3.69 20.57 10.81
CA ARG A 99 4.93 21.08 11.44
C ARG A 99 5.45 22.38 10.81
N TRP A 100 5.26 22.54 9.50
CA TRP A 100 5.68 23.72 8.74
C TRP A 100 4.54 24.28 7.88
N PRO A 101 3.46 24.78 8.50
CA PRO A 101 2.25 25.19 7.79
C PRO A 101 2.49 26.40 6.86
N GLN A 102 3.49 27.22 7.15
CA GLN A 102 3.91 28.33 6.28
C GLN A 102 4.54 27.87 4.95
N CYS A 103 5.00 26.62 4.87
CA CYS A 103 5.62 26.05 3.67
C CYS A 103 4.56 25.38 2.79
N THR A 104 3.83 26.18 2.02
CA THR A 104 2.74 25.70 1.15
C THR A 104 3.15 24.66 0.11
N SER A 105 4.44 24.62 -0.25
CA SER A 105 4.99 23.63 -1.18
C SER A 105 4.93 22.19 -0.66
N ILE A 106 4.89 21.96 0.66
CA ILE A 106 4.87 20.62 1.26
C ILE A 106 3.54 19.89 0.95
N GLY A 107 2.43 20.62 0.92
CA GLY A 107 1.12 20.06 0.60
C GLY A 107 0.81 19.99 -0.90
N TYR A 108 1.72 20.44 -1.76
CA TYR A 108 1.44 20.58 -3.20
C TYR A 108 1.75 19.30 -3.98
N ILE A 109 0.72 18.71 -4.59
CA ILE A 109 0.84 17.52 -5.44
C ILE A 109 1.19 17.94 -6.87
N ARG A 110 2.31 17.43 -7.40
CA ARG A 110 2.82 17.74 -8.75
C ARG A 110 2.32 16.72 -9.78
N ASP A 111 2.18 17.16 -11.03
CA ASP A 111 1.91 16.28 -12.19
C ASP A 111 3.18 16.18 -13.07
N GLN A 112 3.75 14.99 -13.17
CA GLN A 112 4.92 14.73 -14.02
C GLN A 112 4.57 14.57 -15.52
N SER A 113 3.29 14.62 -15.88
CA SER A 113 2.78 14.46 -17.25
C SER A 113 3.31 13.17 -17.89
N LYS A 114 3.54 13.17 -19.21
CA LYS A 114 4.15 12.08 -19.97
C LYS A 114 5.67 12.23 -20.07
N CYS A 115 6.31 12.55 -18.95
CA CYS A 115 7.76 12.74 -18.87
C CYS A 115 8.35 11.97 -17.67
N GLY A 116 9.50 11.35 -17.88
CA GLY A 116 10.30 10.70 -16.84
C GLY A 116 11.41 11.62 -16.36
N THR A 117 11.04 12.73 -15.73
CA THR A 117 11.97 13.72 -15.13
C THR A 117 12.40 13.33 -13.74
#